data_AF-A0A2V5S7F3-F1
#
_entry.id   AF-A0A2V5S7F3-F1
#
_cell.length_a   1.000
_cell.length_b   1.000
_cell.length_c   1.000
_cell.angle_alpha   90.00
_cell.angle_beta   90.00
_cell.angle_gamma   90.00
#
_symmetry.space_group_name_H-M   'P 1'
#
loop_
_entity.id
_entity.type
_entity.pdbx_description
1 polymer ?
#
loop_
_entity_poly.entity_id
_entity_poly.type
_entity_poly.pdbx_seq_one_letter_code
_entity_poly.pdbx_strand_id
1 'polypeptide(L)' 'LNEQARDQMRCKVKLEIIPGATHLFEEPGALEQVAKLASNWFVDHLGEK' A
#
# COMPACT_ATOMS: atom_id res chain seq x y z
N LEU A 1 14.02 0.80 5.69
CA LEU A 1 13.51 2.18 5.59
C LEU A 1 12.01 2.25 5.86
N ASN A 2 11.15 1.64 5.04
CA ASN A 2 9.70 1.72 5.22
C ASN A 2 9.19 1.05 6.51
N GLU A 3 9.80 -0.07 6.92
CA GLU A 3 9.49 -0.72 8.20
C GLU A 3 9.83 0.18 9.40
N GLN A 4 11.01 0.79 9.38
CA GLN A 4 11.42 1.74 10.43
C GLN A 4 10.52 2.97 10.50
N ALA A 5 10.02 3.45 9.34
CA ALA A 5 9.05 4.54 9.30
C ALA A 5 7.69 4.10 9.89
N ARG A 6 7.21 2.90 9.55
CA ARG A 6 6.00 2.32 10.14
C ARG A 6 6.11 2.21 11.66
N ASP A 7 7.25 1.74 12.17
CA ASP A 7 7.46 1.54 13.61
C ASP A 7 7.45 2.86 14.41
N GLN A 8 7.66 4.00 13.75
CA GLN A 8 7.59 5.33 14.37
C GLN A 8 6.19 5.97 14.32
N MET A 9 5.27 5.43 13.53
CA MET A 9 3.92 5.97 13.38
C MET A 9 3.02 5.57 14.56
N ARG A 10 2.16 6.51 15.00
CA ARG A 10 1.23 6.32 16.13
C ARG A 10 -0.24 6.18 15.67
N CYS A 11 -0.45 5.74 14.45
CA CYS A 11 -1.77 5.56 13.84
C CYS A 11 -1.88 4.17 13.21
N LYS A 12 -3.03 3.86 12.61
CA LYS A 12 -3.20 2.60 11.87
C LYS A 12 -2.37 2.65 10.59
N VAL A 13 -1.44 1.71 10.46
CA VAL A 13 -0.54 1.61 9.30
C VAL A 13 -0.51 0.18 8.82
N LYS A 14 -0.52 -0.01 7.49
CA LYS A 14 -0.28 -1.29 6.83
C LYS A 14 0.86 -1.11 5.84
N LEU A 15 1.80 -2.05 5.85
CA LEU A 15 2.92 -2.11 4.92
C LEU A 15 2.80 -3.39 4.10
N GLU A 16 2.69 -3.25 2.78
CA GLU A 16 2.57 -4.38 1.85
C GLU A 16 3.77 -4.36 0.88
N ILE A 17 4.25 -5.55 0.52
CA ILE A 17 5.30 -5.72 -0.50
C ILE A 17 4.64 -6.22 -1.78
N ILE A 18 4.98 -5.60 -2.91
CA ILE A 18 4.56 -6.06 -4.24
C ILE A 18 5.73 -6.86 -4.83
N PRO A 19 5.62 -8.19 -4.96
CA PRO A 19 6.71 -9.02 -5.46
C PRO A 19 7.07 -8.64 -6.90
N GLY A 20 8.37 -8.47 -7.16
CA GLY A 20 8.87 -8.22 -8.51
C GLY A 20 8.67 -6.80 -9.03
N ALA A 21 8.03 -5.90 -8.29
CA ALA A 21 7.89 -4.50 -8.69
C ALA A 21 9.19 -3.71 -8.43
N THR A 22 9.57 -2.87 -9.39
CA THR A 22 10.60 -1.85 -9.19
C THR A 22 9.98 -0.52 -8.74
N HIS A 23 10.81 0.51 -8.58
CA HIS A 23 10.42 1.78 -7.97
C HIS A 23 9.23 2.48 -8.63
N LEU A 24 9.03 2.27 -9.93
CA LEU A 24 7.97 2.90 -10.70
C LEU A 24 6.77 1.98 -10.96
N PHE A 25 6.82 0.71 -10.53
CA PHE A 25 5.76 -0.28 -10.76
C PHE A 25 5.42 -0.46 -12.26
N GLU A 26 6.42 -0.38 -13.15
CA GLU A 26 6.23 -0.52 -14.60
C GLU A 26 6.02 -1.99 -15.03
N GLU A 27 6.29 -2.93 -14.14
CA GLU A 27 6.10 -4.35 -14.40
C GLU A 27 4.61 -4.67 -14.60
N PRO A 28 4.28 -5.59 -15.53
CA PRO A 28 2.89 -5.96 -15.79
C PRO A 28 2.15 -6.36 -14.51
N GLY A 29 1.05 -5.67 -14.19
CA GLY A 29 0.23 -5.97 -13.01
C GLY A 29 0.68 -5.27 -11.71
N ALA A 30 1.86 -4.65 -11.67
CA ALA A 30 2.38 -4.02 -10.46
C ALA A 30 1.54 -2.80 -10.07
N LEU A 31 1.26 -1.90 -11.04
CA LEU A 31 0.45 -0.71 -10.79
C LEU A 31 -1.01 -1.07 -10.47
N GLU A 32 -1.57 -2.10 -11.11
CA GLU A 32 -2.89 -2.62 -10.80
C GLU A 32 -2.98 -3.15 -9.37
N GLN A 33 -1.93 -3.83 -8.90
CA GLN A 33 -1.84 -4.30 -7.52
C GLN A 33 -1.75 -3.14 -6.53
N VAL A 34 -0.94 -2.11 -6.82
CA VAL A 34 -0.91 -0.86 -6.03
C VAL A 34 -2.30 -0.24 -5.95
N ALA A 35 -2.96 -0.04 -7.09
CA ALA A 35 -4.26 0.60 -7.18
C ALA A 35 -5.32 -0.15 -6.38
N LYS A 36 -5.33 -1.49 -6.46
CA LYS A 36 -6.25 -2.33 -5.69
C LYS A 36 -6.02 -2.23 -4.19
N LEU A 37 -4.76 -2.29 -3.74
CA LEU A 37 -4.43 -2.18 -2.33
C LEU A 37 -4.81 -0.81 -1.76
N ALA A 38 -4.52 0.27 -2.51
CA ALA A 38 -4.88 1.62 -2.11
C ALA A 38 -6.40 1.84 -2.08
N SER A 39 -7.12 1.38 -3.11
CA SER A 39 -8.58 1.49 -3.17
C SER A 39 -9.23 0.76 -2.00
N ASN A 40 -8.83 -0.48 -1.71
CA ASN A 40 -9.33 -1.23 -0.57
C ASN A 40 -9.04 -0.52 0.76
N TRP A 41 -7.84 0.05 0.91
CA TRP A 41 -7.51 0.83 2.11
C TRP A 41 -8.46 2.02 2.30
N PHE A 42 -8.78 2.75 1.23
CA PHE A 42 -9.74 3.85 1.31
C PHE A 42 -11.16 3.37 1.60
N VAL A 43 -11.62 2.30 0.97
CA VAL A 43 -12.94 1.71 1.26
C VAL A 43 -13.04 1.33 2.73
N ASP A 44 -12.03 0.65 3.26
CA ASP A 44 -12.04 0.14 4.64
C ASP A 44 -11.95 1.23 5.72
N HIS A 45 -11.44 2.42 5.40
CA HIS A 45 -11.12 3.47 6.40
C HIS A 45 -11.80 4.82 6.17
N LEU A 46 -12.19 5.13 4.92
CA LEU A 46 -12.87 6.36 4.54
C LEU A 46 -14.27 6.10 3.96
N GLY A 47 -14.53 4.89 3.48
CA GLY A 47 -15.86 4.45 3.08
C GLY A 47 -16.70 4.09 4.31
N GLU A 48 -17.12 5.07 5.10
CA GLU A 48 -18.15 4.80 6.11
C GLU A 48 -19.57 4.74 5.50
N LYS A 49 -20.43 4.08 6.27
CA LYS A 49 -21.85 3.75 6.05
C LYS A 49 -22.73 4.89 5.53
#